data_AF-A0A7S0DYF6-F1
#
_entry.id   AF-A0A7S0DYF6-F1
#
_cell.length_a   1.000
_cell.length_b   1.000
_cell.length_c   1.000
_cell.angle_alpha   90.00
_cell.angle_beta   90.00
_cell.angle_gamma   90.00
#
_symmetry.space_group_name_H-M   'P 1'
#
loop_
_entity.id
_entity.type
_entity.pdbx_description
1 polymer ?
#
loop_
_entity_poly.entity_id
_entity_poly.type
_entity_poly.pdbx_seq_one_letter_code
_entity_poly.pdbx_strand_id
1 'polypeptide(L)'
;GGPMSRGSCRGRSASLVASAAADPRRQVDVDPRHAPLLSWLEKCGMELGPVSLGKSRVGAGYGAFATRDVVEGELLFSVPSAACVGLYDACGDEDVGEQLTRLVVKGQGGATVALAGILAKEWLCEGAAGPRGPYLAMLPWDAAWPPEAEQEQEHCLWWSESQVDALEGSPAYADAVGIRDEVALAAKVIKSLIGASVRRAYKERGGM
;
A
#
# COMPACT_ATOMS: atom_id res chain seq x y z
N GLY A 1 25.16 -63.00 56.56
CA GLY A 1 23.84 -62.39 56.75
C GLY A 1 23.70 -61.21 55.81
N GLY A 2 22.76 -61.31 54.85
CA GLY A 2 22.01 -60.20 54.23
C GLY A 2 22.72 -59.18 53.33
N PRO A 3 22.49 -59.19 52.00
CA PRO A 3 22.75 -58.05 51.11
C PRO A 3 21.55 -57.10 51.05
N MET A 4 21.77 -55.79 51.00
CA MET A 4 20.75 -54.77 50.65
C MET A 4 21.33 -53.92 49.50
N SER A 5 20.91 -54.08 48.25
CA SER A 5 19.64 -53.71 47.60
C SER A 5 19.59 -52.25 47.10
N ARG A 6 19.84 -52.12 45.79
CA ARG A 6 19.14 -51.33 44.75
C ARG A 6 18.68 -49.90 45.08
N GLY A 7 19.23 -48.95 44.32
CA GLY A 7 18.63 -47.66 44.00
C GLY A 7 18.96 -47.24 42.57
N SER A 8 18.17 -47.73 41.60
CA SER A 8 18.23 -47.33 40.19
C SER A 8 17.55 -45.96 40.03
N CYS A 9 18.31 -44.89 39.83
CA CYS A 9 17.76 -43.62 39.36
C CYS A 9 17.61 -43.66 37.83
N ARG A 10 16.60 -44.40 37.35
CA ARG A 10 15.97 -44.12 36.05
C ARG A 10 14.93 -43.03 36.29
N GLY A 11 15.31 -41.78 36.10
CA GLY A 11 14.39 -40.65 36.00
C GLY A 11 14.37 -40.16 34.56
N ARG A 12 13.44 -40.68 33.76
CA ARG A 12 13.04 -40.04 32.51
C ARG A 12 12.37 -38.71 32.88
N SER A 13 12.84 -37.60 32.33
CA SER A 13 12.01 -36.42 32.10
C SER A 13 12.46 -35.86 30.77
N ALA A 14 11.82 -36.35 29.70
CA ALA A 14 10.72 -35.65 29.07
C ALA A 14 11.26 -34.50 28.21
N SER A 15 11.67 -34.91 27.01
CA SER A 15 11.51 -34.16 25.76
C SER A 15 10.38 -33.13 25.85
N LEU A 16 10.72 -31.89 26.22
CA LEU A 16 9.88 -30.72 25.99
C LEU A 16 10.01 -30.35 24.52
N VAL A 17 9.50 -31.23 23.65
CA VAL A 17 8.94 -30.76 22.40
C VAL A 17 7.57 -30.23 22.81
N ALA A 18 7.56 -28.98 23.28
CA ALA A 18 6.33 -28.22 23.32
C ALA A 18 5.88 -28.12 21.88
N SER A 19 4.95 -28.99 21.49
CA SER A 19 4.15 -28.81 20.30
C SER A 19 3.56 -27.41 20.41
N ALA A 20 4.02 -26.50 19.56
CA ALA A 20 3.47 -25.18 19.44
C ALA A 20 2.02 -25.36 19.01
N ALA A 21 1.11 -25.41 19.99
CA ALA A 21 -0.30 -25.23 19.73
C ALA A 21 -0.40 -23.95 18.89
N ALA A 22 -1.05 -24.07 17.72
CA ALA A 22 -1.23 -22.95 16.81
C ALA A 22 -1.89 -21.82 17.60
N ASP A 23 -1.13 -20.76 17.88
CA ASP A 23 -1.67 -19.57 18.50
C ASP A 23 -2.73 -19.02 17.52
N PRO A 24 -4.02 -18.95 17.90
CA PRO A 24 -5.06 -18.43 17.00
C PRO A 24 -4.77 -16.98 16.56
N ARG A 25 -3.90 -16.25 17.27
CA ARG A 25 -3.38 -14.95 16.83
C ARG A 25 -2.42 -15.05 15.64
N ARG A 26 -1.74 -16.18 15.44
CA ARG A 26 -0.81 -16.46 14.32
C ARG A 26 -1.50 -16.90 13.04
N GLN A 27 -2.77 -17.28 13.08
CA GLN A 27 -3.48 -17.67 11.87
C GLN A 27 -3.74 -16.43 11.03
N VAL A 28 -2.84 -16.07 10.11
CA VAL A 28 -3.05 -14.90 9.27
C VAL A 28 -4.15 -15.21 8.26
N ASP A 29 -5.19 -14.39 8.28
CA ASP A 29 -6.25 -14.50 7.28
C ASP A 29 -5.71 -13.90 5.99
N VAL A 30 -5.36 -14.77 5.04
CA VAL A 30 -4.86 -14.35 3.74
C VAL A 30 -6.05 -13.78 2.99
N ASP A 31 -6.06 -12.46 2.86
CA ASP A 31 -7.12 -11.78 2.16
C ASP A 31 -7.01 -12.06 0.65
N PRO A 32 -8.03 -12.68 0.02
CA PRO A 32 -7.97 -13.07 -1.39
C PRO A 32 -7.80 -11.86 -2.32
N ARG A 33 -8.11 -10.65 -1.86
CA ARG A 33 -7.94 -9.41 -2.64
C ARG A 33 -6.47 -9.10 -2.96
N HIS A 34 -5.53 -9.58 -2.16
CA HIS A 34 -4.11 -9.38 -2.43
C HIS A 34 -3.53 -10.37 -3.46
N ALA A 35 -4.26 -11.41 -3.85
CA ALA A 35 -3.74 -12.44 -4.76
C ALA A 35 -3.30 -11.87 -6.13
N PRO A 36 -4.03 -10.96 -6.79
CA PRO A 36 -3.58 -10.33 -8.04
C PRO A 36 -2.30 -9.51 -7.85
N LEU A 37 -2.19 -8.75 -6.74
CA LEU A 37 -1.00 -7.97 -6.41
C LEU A 37 0.22 -8.89 -6.21
N LEU A 38 0.08 -9.94 -5.40
CA LEU A 38 1.17 -10.86 -5.11
C LEU A 38 1.63 -11.62 -6.35
N SER A 39 0.69 -12.08 -7.19
CA SER A 39 1.02 -12.74 -8.46
C SER A 39 1.75 -11.80 -9.43
N TRP A 40 1.39 -10.52 -9.46
CA TRP A 40 2.08 -9.51 -10.25
C TRP A 40 3.49 -9.22 -9.71
N LEU A 41 3.64 -9.02 -8.41
CA LEU A 41 4.93 -8.78 -7.76
C LEU A 41 5.90 -9.96 -7.92
N GLU A 42 5.40 -11.20 -7.82
CA GLU A 42 6.19 -12.41 -8.07
C GLU A 42 6.76 -12.41 -9.51
N LYS A 43 5.96 -12.04 -10.51
CA LYS A 43 6.43 -11.89 -11.90
C LYS A 43 7.47 -10.80 -12.07
N CYS A 44 7.42 -9.75 -11.24
CA CYS A 44 8.44 -8.71 -11.20
C CYS A 44 9.73 -9.15 -10.49
N GLY A 45 9.73 -10.32 -9.85
CA GLY A 45 10.89 -10.86 -9.10
C GLY A 45 10.89 -10.50 -7.61
N MET A 46 9.72 -10.19 -7.02
CA MET A 46 9.61 -9.97 -5.59
C MET A 46 9.89 -11.26 -4.81
N GLU A 47 10.64 -11.13 -3.71
CA GLU A 47 10.77 -12.17 -2.70
C GLU A 47 9.84 -11.84 -1.52
N LEU A 48 9.00 -12.80 -1.12
CA LEU A 48 8.16 -12.69 0.07
C LEU A 48 8.64 -13.73 1.09
N GLY A 49 9.13 -13.26 2.23
CA GLY A 49 9.57 -14.07 3.35
C GLY A 49 8.40 -14.55 4.21
N PRO A 50 8.55 -14.63 5.55
CA PRO A 50 7.50 -15.09 6.45
C PRO A 50 6.46 -13.99 6.70
N VAL A 51 5.90 -13.40 5.65
CA VAL A 51 4.94 -12.29 5.71
C VAL A 51 3.70 -12.62 4.90
N SER A 52 2.56 -12.13 5.37
CA SER A 52 1.29 -12.15 4.65
C SER A 52 0.60 -10.80 4.76
N LEU A 53 -0.15 -10.44 3.72
CA LEU A 53 -0.90 -9.20 3.65
C LEU A 53 -2.34 -9.43 4.08
N GLY A 54 -2.88 -8.57 4.94
CA GLY A 54 -4.22 -8.73 5.47
C GLY A 54 -4.72 -7.53 6.26
N LYS A 55 -5.92 -7.64 6.82
CA LYS A 55 -6.50 -6.63 7.71
C LYS A 55 -5.88 -6.71 9.11
N SER A 56 -5.65 -5.56 9.74
CA SER A 56 -5.18 -5.48 11.12
C SER A 56 -6.18 -6.09 12.10
N ARG A 57 -5.66 -6.79 13.12
CA ARG A 57 -6.44 -7.36 14.22
C ARG A 57 -6.48 -6.50 15.48
N VAL A 58 -5.63 -5.47 15.55
CA VAL A 58 -5.42 -4.62 16.74
C VAL A 58 -5.69 -3.14 16.47
N GLY A 59 -6.25 -2.83 15.31
CA GLY A 59 -6.58 -1.47 14.87
C GLY A 59 -7.22 -1.50 13.48
N ALA A 60 -7.37 -0.34 12.86
CA ALA A 60 -7.87 -0.22 11.50
C ALA A 60 -6.78 -0.52 10.44
N GLY A 61 -7.23 -0.64 9.19
CA GLY A 61 -6.35 -0.72 8.02
C GLY A 61 -5.79 -2.11 7.69
N TYR A 62 -4.90 -2.11 6.69
CA TYR A 62 -4.22 -3.29 6.16
C TYR A 62 -2.72 -3.18 6.38
N GLY A 63 -2.04 -4.31 6.44
CA GLY A 63 -0.60 -4.34 6.65
C GLY A 63 0.02 -5.68 6.29
N ALA A 64 1.33 -5.75 6.51
CA ALA A 64 2.13 -6.95 6.42
C ALA A 64 2.32 -7.55 7.82
N PHE A 65 1.99 -8.83 7.97
CA PHE A 65 2.04 -9.54 9.25
C PHE A 65 2.95 -10.76 9.14
N ALA A 66 3.82 -10.91 10.13
CA ALA A 66 4.69 -12.06 10.24
C ALA A 66 3.87 -13.36 10.44
N THR A 67 4.19 -14.41 9.69
CA THR A 67 3.53 -15.72 9.78
C THR A 67 4.18 -16.66 10.79
N ARG A 68 5.37 -16.29 11.27
CA ARG A 68 6.12 -16.95 12.34
C ARG A 68 6.98 -15.93 13.09
N ASP A 69 7.65 -16.37 14.14
CA ASP A 69 8.65 -15.56 14.82
C ASP A 69 9.79 -15.24 13.83
N VAL A 70 10.24 -13.98 13.85
CA VAL A 70 11.30 -13.44 12.99
C VAL A 70 12.43 -12.92 13.86
N VAL A 71 13.66 -12.93 13.32
CA VAL A 71 14.85 -12.43 14.03
C VAL A 71 15.31 -11.09 13.46
N GLU A 72 16.02 -10.32 14.28
CA GLU A 72 16.64 -9.08 13.81
C GLU A 72 17.60 -9.35 12.63
N GLY A 73 17.50 -8.53 11.58
CA GLY A 73 18.28 -8.68 10.35
C GLY A 73 17.73 -9.71 9.35
N GLU A 74 16.65 -10.41 9.66
CA GLU A 74 15.98 -11.30 8.72
C GLU A 74 15.28 -10.52 7.59
N LEU A 75 15.48 -10.93 6.33
CA LEU A 75 14.78 -10.36 5.19
C LEU A 75 13.30 -10.78 5.21
N LEU A 76 12.40 -9.81 5.33
CA LEU A 76 10.95 -10.05 5.35
C LEU A 76 10.33 -10.05 3.96
N PHE A 77 10.77 -9.16 3.08
CA PHE A 77 10.41 -9.09 1.67
C PHE A 77 11.34 -8.15 0.92
N SER A 78 11.40 -8.26 -0.40
CA SER A 78 12.10 -7.31 -1.28
C SER A 78 11.23 -6.90 -2.45
N VAL A 79 11.18 -5.60 -2.77
CA VAL A 79 10.44 -5.08 -3.92
C VAL A 79 11.42 -4.66 -5.01
N PRO A 80 11.37 -5.29 -6.20
CA PRO A 80 12.21 -4.91 -7.34
C PRO A 80 11.85 -3.50 -7.83
N SER A 81 12.86 -2.73 -8.28
CA SER A 81 12.63 -1.36 -8.79
C SER A 81 11.68 -1.32 -9.99
N ALA A 82 11.59 -2.40 -10.77
CA ALA A 82 10.65 -2.53 -11.88
C ALA A 82 9.17 -2.53 -11.44
N ALA A 83 8.89 -2.84 -10.18
CA ALA A 83 7.55 -2.74 -9.59
C ALA A 83 7.29 -1.38 -8.94
N CYS A 84 8.29 -0.50 -8.86
CA CYS A 84 8.15 0.84 -8.32
C CYS A 84 7.70 1.83 -9.41
N VAL A 85 7.05 2.92 -8.97
CA VAL A 85 6.77 4.08 -9.81
C VAL A 85 7.73 5.18 -9.42
N GLY A 86 8.48 5.69 -10.40
CA GLY A 86 9.46 6.75 -10.21
C GLY A 86 9.24 7.94 -11.14
N LEU A 87 10.06 8.97 -10.95
CA LEU A 87 10.03 10.14 -11.84
C LEU A 87 10.42 9.82 -13.27
N TYR A 88 11.17 8.73 -13.50
CA TYR A 88 11.47 8.26 -14.85
C TYR A 88 10.20 7.80 -15.59
N ASP A 89 9.21 7.22 -14.91
CA ASP A 89 7.91 6.88 -15.52
C ASP A 89 7.17 8.17 -15.90
N ALA A 90 7.11 9.12 -14.97
CA ALA A 90 6.41 10.39 -15.19
C ALA A 90 7.06 11.24 -16.30
N CYS A 91 8.39 11.38 -16.29
CA CYS A 91 9.12 12.20 -17.25
C CYS A 91 9.33 11.49 -18.60
N GLY A 92 9.28 10.15 -18.62
CA GLY A 92 9.40 9.31 -19.81
C GLY A 92 8.07 9.02 -20.51
N ASP A 93 6.94 9.50 -19.98
CA ASP A 93 5.63 9.29 -20.60
C ASP A 93 5.54 9.96 -21.98
N GLU A 94 5.06 9.22 -22.98
CA GLU A 94 5.05 9.68 -24.38
C GLU A 94 4.07 10.84 -24.64
N ASP A 95 2.98 10.95 -23.87
CA ASP A 95 1.97 12.00 -24.08
C ASP A 95 2.27 13.27 -23.27
N VAL A 96 2.75 13.10 -22.03
CA VAL A 96 2.84 14.21 -21.06
C VAL A 96 4.20 14.39 -20.39
N GLY A 97 5.19 13.56 -20.75
CA GLY A 97 6.49 13.50 -20.06
C GLY A 97 7.27 14.83 -20.10
N GLU A 98 7.22 15.56 -21.21
CA GLU A 98 7.89 16.87 -21.31
C GLU A 98 7.25 17.89 -20.34
N GLN A 99 5.93 17.94 -20.29
CA GLN A 99 5.19 18.86 -19.42
C GLN A 99 5.40 18.50 -17.94
N LEU A 100 5.43 17.20 -17.61
CA LEU A 100 5.73 16.73 -16.26
C LEU A 100 7.18 17.04 -15.86
N THR A 101 8.14 16.89 -16.76
CA THR A 101 9.54 17.29 -16.54
C THR A 101 9.64 18.77 -16.18
N ARG A 102 8.91 19.64 -16.90
CA ARG A 102 8.86 21.07 -16.60
C ARG A 102 8.27 21.36 -15.22
N LEU A 103 7.32 20.56 -14.72
CA LEU A 103 6.82 20.69 -13.36
C LEU A 103 7.87 20.30 -12.32
N VAL A 104 8.55 19.18 -12.53
CA VAL A 104 9.62 18.69 -11.64
C VAL A 104 10.72 19.75 -11.47
N VAL A 105 11.14 20.39 -12.56
CA VAL A 105 12.18 21.42 -12.55
C VAL A 105 11.74 22.70 -11.82
N LYS A 106 10.44 23.01 -11.78
CA LYS A 106 9.91 24.25 -11.20
C LYS A 106 9.99 24.33 -9.66
N GLY A 107 10.27 23.23 -8.97
CA GLY A 107 10.57 23.24 -7.54
C GLY A 107 9.71 22.33 -6.68
N GLN A 108 9.72 22.61 -5.38
CA GLN A 108 9.14 21.78 -4.33
C GLN A 108 7.65 21.52 -4.59
N GLY A 109 7.27 20.25 -4.71
CA GLY A 109 5.91 19.80 -5.06
C GLY A 109 5.76 19.32 -6.52
N GLY A 110 6.60 19.76 -7.46
CA GLY A 110 6.52 19.36 -8.86
C GLY A 110 6.69 17.86 -9.09
N ALA A 111 7.61 17.23 -8.34
CA ALA A 111 7.80 15.78 -8.34
C ALA A 111 6.55 15.03 -7.84
N THR A 112 5.92 15.51 -6.76
CA THR A 112 4.69 14.92 -6.22
C THR A 112 3.55 15.02 -7.23
N VAL A 113 3.36 16.19 -7.84
CA VAL A 113 2.34 16.40 -8.88
C VAL A 113 2.60 15.52 -10.11
N ALA A 114 3.87 15.34 -10.50
CA ALA A 114 4.23 14.47 -11.61
C ALA A 114 3.94 12.99 -11.34
N LEU A 115 4.30 12.50 -10.15
CA LEU A 115 3.99 11.13 -9.73
C LEU A 115 2.47 10.92 -9.61
N ALA A 116 1.75 11.83 -8.97
CA ALA A 116 0.30 11.77 -8.88
C ALA A 116 -0.36 11.79 -10.26
N GLY A 117 0.18 12.60 -11.18
CA GLY A 117 -0.31 12.70 -12.55
C GLY A 117 -0.16 11.41 -13.34
N ILE A 118 1.00 10.74 -13.26
CA ILE A 118 1.22 9.49 -14.00
C ILE A 118 0.41 8.34 -13.41
N LEU A 119 0.30 8.25 -12.08
CA LEU A 119 -0.57 7.27 -11.41
C LEU A 119 -2.04 7.46 -11.82
N ALA A 120 -2.51 8.71 -11.83
CA ALA A 120 -3.87 9.04 -12.27
C ALA A 120 -4.09 8.73 -13.75
N LYS A 121 -3.12 9.05 -14.63
CA LYS A 121 -3.20 8.73 -16.07
C LYS A 121 -3.36 7.23 -16.27
N GLU A 122 -2.49 6.41 -15.69
CA GLU A 122 -2.53 4.96 -15.85
C GLU A 122 -3.85 4.37 -15.34
N TRP A 123 -4.28 4.76 -14.14
CA TRP A 123 -5.55 4.28 -13.59
C TRP A 123 -6.76 4.69 -14.44
N LEU A 124 -6.84 5.94 -14.89
CA LEU A 124 -7.98 6.43 -15.67
C LEU A 124 -7.99 5.89 -17.11
N CYS A 125 -6.81 5.64 -17.70
CA CYS A 125 -6.69 5.11 -19.06
C CYS A 125 -6.82 3.59 -19.13
N GLU A 126 -6.32 2.86 -18.13
CA GLU A 126 -6.16 1.40 -18.17
C GLU A 126 -6.80 0.68 -16.97
N GLY A 127 -6.86 1.32 -15.81
CA GLY A 127 -7.45 0.77 -14.60
C GLY A 127 -6.68 -0.46 -14.11
N ALA A 128 -7.40 -1.46 -13.60
CA ALA A 128 -6.79 -2.71 -13.11
C ALA A 128 -6.12 -3.56 -14.21
N ALA A 129 -6.38 -3.26 -15.49
CA ALA A 129 -5.77 -3.95 -16.63
C ALA A 129 -4.42 -3.36 -17.05
N GLY A 130 -4.03 -2.19 -16.50
CA GLY A 130 -2.77 -1.54 -16.84
C GLY A 130 -1.54 -2.29 -16.30
N PRO A 131 -0.32 -1.89 -16.72
CA PRO A 131 0.93 -2.54 -16.32
C PRO A 131 1.13 -2.67 -14.81
N ARG A 132 0.71 -1.66 -14.03
CA ARG A 132 0.70 -1.65 -12.57
C ARG A 132 -0.71 -1.69 -12.00
N GLY A 133 -1.68 -2.08 -12.82
CA GLY A 133 -3.09 -2.22 -12.45
C GLY A 133 -3.31 -3.00 -11.15
N PRO A 134 -2.62 -4.13 -10.89
CA PRO A 134 -2.74 -4.86 -9.63
C PRO A 134 -2.30 -4.07 -8.38
N TYR A 135 -1.29 -3.20 -8.50
CA TYR A 135 -0.88 -2.29 -7.43
C TYR A 135 -1.89 -1.15 -7.27
N LEU A 136 -2.24 -0.49 -8.37
CA LEU A 136 -3.19 0.62 -8.37
C LEU A 136 -4.55 0.19 -7.82
N ALA A 137 -5.04 -1.00 -8.16
CA ALA A 137 -6.30 -1.52 -7.64
C ALA A 137 -6.30 -1.69 -6.11
N MET A 138 -5.15 -1.79 -5.45
CA MET A 138 -5.06 -1.89 -3.99
C MET A 138 -5.02 -0.53 -3.28
N LEU A 139 -4.87 0.57 -4.02
CA LEU A 139 -4.84 1.92 -3.45
C LEU A 139 -6.25 2.40 -3.06
N PRO A 140 -6.38 3.18 -1.98
CA PRO A 140 -7.65 3.71 -1.51
C PRO A 140 -8.11 4.91 -2.36
N TRP A 141 -8.74 4.63 -3.50
CA TRP A 141 -9.17 5.65 -4.48
C TRP A 141 -10.39 6.47 -4.04
N ASP A 142 -11.29 5.87 -3.27
CA ASP A 142 -12.42 6.56 -2.68
C ASP A 142 -12.61 6.13 -1.22
N ALA A 143 -13.42 6.90 -0.49
CA ALA A 143 -13.75 6.61 0.91
C ALA A 143 -14.53 5.29 1.08
N ALA A 144 -14.92 4.62 0.00
CA ALA A 144 -15.55 3.32 -0.02
C ALA A 144 -14.59 2.23 -0.49
N TRP A 145 -13.27 2.45 -0.53
CA TRP A 145 -12.32 1.43 -0.96
C TRP A 145 -11.50 0.85 0.20
N PRO A 146 -11.59 -0.45 0.52
CA PRO A 146 -12.50 -1.42 -0.09
C PRO A 146 -13.94 -1.30 0.45
N PRO A 147 -14.95 -1.69 -0.34
CA PRO A 147 -16.39 -1.42 -0.09
C PRO A 147 -16.97 -2.03 1.18
N GLU A 148 -16.20 -2.89 1.85
CA GLU A 148 -16.59 -3.60 3.06
C GLU A 148 -15.80 -3.14 4.30
N ALA A 149 -14.96 -2.10 4.18
CA ALA A 149 -14.18 -1.56 5.29
C ALA A 149 -14.68 -0.16 5.68
N GLU A 150 -14.87 0.06 6.98
CA GLU A 150 -14.85 1.42 7.55
C GLU A 150 -13.50 2.03 7.20
N GLN A 151 -13.49 2.97 6.26
CA GLN A 151 -12.30 3.71 5.89
C GLN A 151 -12.12 4.87 6.87
N GLU A 152 -11.05 4.79 7.63
CA GLU A 152 -10.45 5.94 8.30
C GLU A 152 -9.52 6.63 7.28
N GLN A 153 -10.05 7.24 6.21
CA GLN A 153 -9.23 8.19 5.44
C GLN A 153 -9.04 9.44 6.30
N GLU A 154 -8.01 9.41 7.13
CA GLU A 154 -7.79 10.41 8.18
C GLU A 154 -7.23 11.73 7.65
N HIS A 155 -6.81 11.81 6.39
CA HIS A 155 -6.22 13.05 5.90
C HIS A 155 -7.29 14.13 5.73
N CYS A 156 -6.96 15.36 6.15
CA CYS A 156 -7.85 16.52 6.10
C CYS A 156 -8.38 16.90 4.71
N LEU A 157 -7.90 16.27 3.63
CA LEU A 157 -8.41 16.45 2.28
C LEU A 157 -9.83 15.88 2.12
N TRP A 158 -10.18 14.87 2.93
CA TRP A 158 -11.49 14.21 2.92
C TRP A 158 -12.42 14.66 4.04
N TRP A 159 -11.97 15.58 4.89
CA TRP A 159 -12.78 16.11 5.98
C TRP A 159 -13.82 17.11 5.45
N SER A 160 -14.97 17.19 6.13
CA SER A 160 -15.93 18.27 5.90
C SER A 160 -15.36 19.62 6.34
N GLU A 161 -15.91 20.71 5.83
CA GLU A 161 -15.52 22.07 6.27
C GLU A 161 -15.62 22.21 7.79
N SER A 162 -16.71 21.72 8.39
CA SER A 162 -16.90 21.75 9.85
C SER A 162 -15.84 20.99 10.63
N GLN A 163 -15.28 19.91 10.09
CA GLN A 163 -14.18 19.15 10.71
C GLN A 163 -12.86 19.92 10.60
N VAL A 164 -12.64 20.64 9.51
CA VAL A 164 -11.47 21.51 9.35
C VAL A 164 -11.61 22.75 10.25
N ASP A 165 -12.77 23.39 10.28
CA ASP A 165 -13.07 24.57 11.12
C ASP A 165 -12.95 24.25 12.62
N ALA A 166 -13.16 23.00 13.02
CA ALA A 166 -12.91 22.58 14.40
C ALA A 166 -11.43 22.73 14.84
N LEU A 167 -10.49 22.88 13.89
CA LEU A 167 -9.08 23.16 14.17
C LEU A 167 -8.80 24.66 14.36
N GLU A 168 -9.78 25.55 14.16
CA GLU A 168 -9.59 27.00 14.21
C GLU A 168 -8.93 27.44 15.53
N GLY A 169 -7.96 28.34 15.43
CA GLY A 169 -7.13 28.79 16.56
C GLY A 169 -5.92 27.89 16.85
N SER A 170 -5.76 26.76 16.16
CA SER A 170 -4.53 25.96 16.19
C SER A 170 -3.67 26.18 14.93
N PRO A 171 -2.35 25.91 15.00
CA PRO A 171 -1.49 25.93 13.81
C PRO A 171 -1.93 24.94 12.72
N ALA A 172 -2.55 23.82 13.12
CA ALA A 172 -2.99 22.78 12.20
C ALA A 172 -4.11 23.25 11.25
N TYR A 173 -4.87 24.28 11.61
CA TYR A 173 -5.90 24.86 10.73
C TYR A 173 -5.28 25.44 9.45
N ALA A 174 -4.21 26.24 9.59
CA ALA A 174 -3.55 26.85 8.45
C ALA A 174 -2.93 25.80 7.53
N ASP A 175 -2.33 24.76 8.09
CA ASP A 175 -1.77 23.64 7.32
C ASP A 175 -2.87 22.87 6.58
N ALA A 176 -4.01 22.60 7.25
CA ALA A 176 -5.14 21.89 6.65
C ALA A 176 -5.79 22.68 5.50
N VAL A 177 -5.95 24.00 5.65
CA VAL A 177 -6.44 24.86 4.56
C VAL A 177 -5.41 24.93 3.43
N GLY A 178 -4.14 25.16 3.76
CA GLY A 178 -3.06 25.28 2.78
C GLY A 178 -2.91 24.03 1.90
N ILE A 179 -2.88 22.83 2.49
CA ILE A 179 -2.77 21.60 1.70
C ILE A 179 -3.99 21.35 0.81
N ARG A 180 -5.20 21.74 1.26
CA ARG A 180 -6.42 21.63 0.44
C ARG A 180 -6.36 22.54 -0.78
N ASP A 181 -5.86 23.76 -0.62
CA ASP A 181 -5.65 24.70 -1.73
C ASP A 181 -4.57 24.19 -2.70
N GLU A 182 -3.45 23.69 -2.18
CA GLU A 182 -2.37 23.11 -2.98
C GLU A 182 -2.85 21.90 -3.81
N VAL A 183 -3.58 20.98 -3.18
CA VAL A 183 -4.12 19.80 -3.87
C VAL A 183 -5.19 20.19 -4.89
N ALA A 184 -6.04 21.19 -4.61
CA ALA A 184 -7.01 21.70 -5.57
C ALA A 184 -6.32 22.29 -6.82
N LEU A 185 -5.20 23.00 -6.63
CA LEU A 185 -4.37 23.49 -7.74
C LEU A 185 -3.71 22.33 -8.50
N ALA A 186 -3.09 21.39 -7.79
CA ALA A 186 -2.45 20.21 -8.38
C ALA A 186 -3.43 19.38 -9.23
N ALA A 187 -4.65 19.14 -8.72
CA ALA A 187 -5.69 18.42 -9.45
C ALA A 187 -6.09 19.12 -10.76
N LYS A 188 -6.18 20.46 -10.76
CA LYS A 188 -6.43 21.24 -12.00
C LYS A 188 -5.30 21.07 -13.00
N VAL A 189 -4.05 21.15 -12.54
CA VAL A 189 -2.86 20.96 -13.39
C VAL A 189 -2.85 19.55 -13.98
N ILE A 190 -2.99 18.51 -13.15
CA ILE A 190 -3.02 17.11 -13.60
C ILE A 190 -4.14 16.91 -14.64
N LYS A 191 -5.36 17.35 -14.34
CA LYS A 191 -6.51 17.24 -15.26
C LYS A 191 -6.23 17.90 -16.61
N SER A 192 -5.56 19.06 -16.61
CA SER A 192 -5.18 19.75 -17.84
C SER A 192 -4.16 18.96 -18.66
N LEU A 193 -3.21 18.29 -18.01
CA LEU A 193 -2.14 17.56 -18.68
C LEU A 193 -2.63 16.22 -19.24
N ILE A 194 -3.26 15.39 -18.41
CA ILE A 194 -3.61 14.01 -18.78
C ILE A 194 -4.96 13.92 -19.50
N GLY A 195 -5.76 15.00 -19.49
CA GLY A 195 -7.15 14.97 -19.96
C GLY A 195 -7.31 14.55 -21.41
N ALA A 196 -6.33 14.82 -22.28
CA ALA A 196 -6.37 14.37 -23.67
C ALA A 196 -6.22 12.84 -23.79
N SER A 197 -5.24 12.26 -23.11
CA SER A 197 -5.02 10.81 -23.06
C SER A 197 -6.23 10.08 -22.45
N VAL A 198 -6.76 10.61 -21.34
CA VAL A 198 -7.95 10.04 -20.70
C VAL A 198 -9.15 10.07 -21.65
N ARG A 199 -9.46 11.21 -22.30
CA ARG A 199 -10.58 11.27 -23.27
C ARG A 199 -10.40 10.30 -24.45
N ARG A 200 -9.17 10.06 -24.90
CA ARG A 200 -8.86 9.09 -25.96
C ARG A 200 -9.19 7.68 -25.49
N ALA A 201 -8.67 7.27 -24.33
CA ALA A 201 -8.92 5.95 -23.75
C ALA A 201 -10.41 5.68 -23.50
N TYR A 202 -11.16 6.67 -23.01
CA TYR A 202 -12.62 6.53 -22.81
C TYR A 202 -13.37 6.33 -24.12
N LYS A 203 -12.99 7.01 -25.20
CA LYS A 203 -13.61 6.83 -26.52
C LYS A 203 -13.34 5.44 -27.08
N GLU A 204 -12.12 4.93 -26.92
CA GLU A 204 -11.75 3.59 -27.38
C GLU A 204 -12.52 2.50 -26.63
N ARG A 205 -12.81 2.71 -25.33
CA ARG A 205 -13.61 1.79 -24.51
C ARG A 205 -15.11 1.86 -24.77
N GLY A 206 -15.64 3.06 -25.05
CA GLY A 206 -17.07 3.29 -25.29
C GLY A 206 -17.51 3.19 -26.76
N GLY A 207 -16.58 2.87 -27.67
CA GLY A 207 -16.80 2.72 -29.10
C GLY A 207 -17.01 1.28 -29.59
N MET A 208 -17.26 0.32 -28.66
CA MET A 208 -17.79 -1.01 -28.97
C MET A 208 -19.32 -1.04 -28.84
#